data_AF-A0AAU1CMQ0-F1
#
_entry.id   AF-A0AAU1CMQ0-F1
#
_cell.length_a   1.000
_cell.length_b   1.000
_cell.length_c   1.000
_cell.angle_alpha   90.00
_cell.angle_beta   90.00
_cell.angle_gamma   90.00
#
_symmetry.space_group_name_H-M   'P 1'
#
loop_
_entity.id
_entity.type
_entity.pdbx_description
1 polymer ?
#
loop_
_entity_poly.entity_id
_entity_poly.type
_entity_poly.pdbx_seq_one_letter_code
_entity_poly.pdbx_strand_id
1 'polypeptide(L)'
;MTRAAPYVIPWAGETILPMPLLSTRSDVFCDDARADRRHRDDDGVLWEVWGGHQTGPRVYTLFHPVHQREAMRALPCATCGRPADRKAAGMLWLLPLLDGPPAEGTTWEGVQTTIPPSCVPCADRVATGCPWMRDGHVRLRARIAEQVGVHGTLYSRAEQPGPDLDLTLPPRREGRSCVVARGHHAQPRPRGDHGAGPAQPQRFSHCGHHPPDNR
;
A
#
# COMPACT_ATOMS: atom_id res chain seq x y z
N MET A 1 -27.31 -8.20 4.95
CA MET A 1 -26.23 -7.75 4.04
C MET A 1 -25.00 -8.60 4.31
N THR A 2 -24.67 -9.53 3.41
CA THR A 2 -23.48 -10.38 3.52
C THR A 2 -22.25 -9.48 3.62
N ARG A 3 -21.42 -9.71 4.64
CA ARG A 3 -20.24 -8.89 4.92
C ARG A 3 -19.20 -9.15 3.83
N ALA A 4 -19.35 -8.48 2.68
CA ALA A 4 -18.37 -8.51 1.60
C ALA A 4 -17.02 -8.15 2.19
N ALA A 5 -16.08 -9.07 2.06
CA ALA A 5 -14.77 -8.94 2.65
C ALA A 5 -13.93 -7.91 1.87
N PRO A 6 -12.93 -7.28 2.50
CA PRO A 6 -12.25 -6.12 1.92
C PRO A 6 -11.57 -6.46 0.58
N TYR A 7 -11.92 -5.75 -0.48
CA TYR A 7 -11.50 -6.04 -1.87
C TYR A 7 -9.98 -6.06 -2.04
N VAL A 8 -9.26 -5.09 -1.48
CA VAL A 8 -7.79 -4.99 -1.65
C VAL A 8 -6.98 -5.77 -0.60
N ILE A 9 -7.61 -6.33 0.42
CA ILE A 9 -6.91 -7.06 1.49
C ILE A 9 -6.93 -8.55 1.15
N PRO A 10 -5.77 -9.23 1.12
CA PRO A 10 -5.74 -10.63 0.76
C PRO A 10 -6.38 -11.52 1.83
N TRP A 11 -6.82 -12.69 1.40
CA TRP A 11 -7.11 -13.81 2.28
C TRP A 11 -5.80 -14.48 2.74
N ALA A 12 -5.81 -15.15 3.90
CA ALA A 12 -4.65 -15.89 4.38
C ALA A 12 -4.24 -17.04 3.45
N GLY A 13 -5.18 -17.61 2.70
CA GLY A 13 -4.91 -18.61 1.67
C GLY A 13 -4.45 -18.05 0.32
N GLU A 14 -4.43 -16.72 0.15
CA GLU A 14 -3.80 -16.05 -0.99
C GLU A 14 -2.36 -15.71 -0.58
N THR A 15 -1.39 -16.35 -1.21
CA THR A 15 0.02 -16.22 -0.84
C THR A 15 0.87 -15.77 -2.01
N ILE A 16 1.97 -15.10 -1.70
CA ILE A 16 3.02 -14.80 -2.67
C ILE A 16 3.59 -16.13 -3.16
N LEU A 17 3.63 -16.31 -4.49
CA LEU A 17 4.28 -17.46 -5.10
C LEU A 17 5.78 -17.20 -5.17
N PRO A 18 6.62 -18.16 -4.76
CA PRO A 18 8.07 -18.01 -4.90
C PRO A 18 8.41 -17.90 -6.39
N MET A 19 9.12 -16.83 -6.72
CA MET A 19 9.60 -16.54 -8.05
C MET A 19 11.11 -16.34 -7.95
N PRO A 20 11.93 -17.19 -8.60
CA PRO A 20 13.36 -16.97 -8.60
C PRO A 20 13.66 -15.66 -9.34
N LEU A 21 14.30 -14.74 -8.64
CA LEU A 21 14.67 -13.43 -9.17
C LEU A 21 16.17 -13.36 -9.36
N LEU A 22 16.55 -12.79 -10.49
CA LEU A 22 17.91 -12.50 -10.88
C LEU A 22 18.09 -10.99 -10.89
N SER A 23 19.21 -10.50 -10.36
CA SER A 23 19.52 -9.07 -10.31
C SER A 23 20.78 -8.77 -11.11
N THR A 24 20.74 -7.70 -11.90
CA THR A 24 21.89 -7.12 -12.59
C THR A 24 22.23 -5.76 -12.01
N ARG A 25 23.18 -5.06 -12.65
CA ARG A 25 23.49 -3.67 -12.28
C ARG A 25 22.35 -2.68 -12.56
N SER A 26 21.44 -3.02 -13.47
CA SER A 26 20.43 -2.10 -14.01
C SER A 26 18.99 -2.58 -13.84
N ASP A 27 18.76 -3.85 -13.52
CA ASP A 27 17.43 -4.45 -13.57
C ASP A 27 17.34 -5.71 -12.70
N VAL A 28 16.12 -6.09 -12.33
CA VAL A 28 15.75 -7.33 -11.64
C VAL A 28 14.74 -8.05 -12.50
N PHE A 29 14.96 -9.32 -12.78
CA PHE A 29 14.11 -10.10 -13.68
C PHE A 29 13.83 -11.49 -13.12
N CYS A 30 12.74 -12.11 -13.57
CA CYS A 30 12.49 -13.51 -13.26
C CYS A 30 13.44 -14.40 -14.06
N ASP A 31 13.87 -15.52 -13.49
CA ASP A 31 14.69 -16.53 -14.18
C ASP A 31 14.03 -17.03 -15.49
N ASP A 32 12.72 -17.23 -15.49
CA ASP A 32 11.91 -17.51 -16.67
C ASP A 32 11.55 -16.21 -17.40
N ALA A 33 12.14 -16.03 -18.60
CA ALA A 33 11.93 -14.84 -19.43
C ALA A 33 10.48 -14.66 -19.93
N ARG A 34 9.66 -15.72 -19.98
CA ARG A 34 8.23 -15.59 -20.31
C ARG A 34 7.43 -15.13 -19.09
N ALA A 35 7.76 -15.61 -17.90
CA ALA A 35 7.18 -15.15 -16.65
C ALA A 35 7.52 -13.68 -16.39
N ASP A 36 8.80 -13.30 -16.54
CA ASP A 36 9.24 -11.90 -16.40
C ASP A 36 8.39 -10.94 -17.25
N ARG A 37 8.28 -11.23 -18.56
CA ARG A 37 7.48 -10.40 -19.47
C ARG A 37 5.99 -10.34 -19.11
N ARG A 38 5.43 -11.40 -18.52
CA ARG A 38 4.01 -11.46 -18.15
C ARG A 38 3.70 -10.70 -16.87
N HIS A 39 4.69 -10.55 -15.99
CA HIS A 39 4.51 -9.96 -14.67
C HIS A 39 5.00 -8.51 -14.58
N ARG A 40 5.57 -7.99 -15.67
CA ARG A 40 5.81 -6.55 -15.82
C ARG A 40 4.57 -5.80 -16.29
N ASP A 41 4.48 -4.55 -15.88
CA ASP A 41 3.55 -3.59 -16.47
C ASP A 41 4.19 -2.73 -17.55
N ASP A 42 3.39 -1.83 -18.13
CA ASP A 42 3.81 -0.93 -19.20
C ASP A 42 4.93 0.04 -18.76
N ASP A 43 5.08 0.27 -17.45
CA ASP A 43 6.14 1.10 -16.86
C ASP A 43 7.40 0.27 -16.52
N GLY A 44 7.40 -1.02 -16.85
CA GLY A 44 8.50 -1.96 -16.59
C GLY A 44 8.57 -2.45 -15.15
N VAL A 45 7.59 -2.13 -14.30
CA VAL A 45 7.56 -2.58 -12.91
C VAL A 45 7.24 -4.07 -12.85
N LEU A 46 8.12 -4.85 -12.25
CA LEU A 46 7.89 -6.27 -12.00
C LEU A 46 7.00 -6.46 -10.76
N TRP A 47 5.83 -7.04 -10.96
CA TRP A 47 4.83 -7.24 -9.91
C TRP A 47 4.97 -8.61 -9.25
N GLU A 48 4.82 -8.64 -7.92
CA GLU A 48 4.73 -9.89 -7.17
C GLU A 48 3.59 -10.76 -7.70
N VAL A 49 3.86 -12.06 -7.80
CA VAL A 49 2.87 -13.03 -8.25
C VAL A 49 2.21 -13.65 -7.05
N TRP A 50 0.88 -13.61 -7.07
CA TRP A 50 0.04 -14.14 -6.00
C TRP A 50 -0.79 -15.29 -6.55
N GLY A 51 -0.97 -16.31 -5.73
CA GLY A 51 -1.77 -17.48 -6.04
C GLY A 51 -2.54 -17.98 -4.82
N GLY A 52 -3.14 -19.16 -4.93
CA GLY A 52 -3.92 -19.76 -3.85
C GLY A 52 -5.42 -19.45 -3.96
N HIS A 53 -6.12 -19.61 -2.84
CA HIS A 53 -7.58 -19.53 -2.79
C HIS A 53 -8.06 -18.58 -1.70
N GLN A 54 -9.27 -18.08 -1.88
CA GLN A 54 -9.94 -17.14 -0.99
C GLN A 54 -10.40 -17.77 0.34
N THR A 55 -9.45 -18.24 1.15
CA THR A 55 -9.70 -19.02 2.36
C THR A 55 -9.01 -18.43 3.60
N GLY A 56 -9.56 -18.71 4.78
CA GLY A 56 -9.02 -18.24 6.05
C GLY A 56 -9.39 -16.79 6.41
N PRO A 57 -8.74 -16.20 7.43
CA PRO A 57 -8.96 -14.80 7.81
C PRO A 57 -8.33 -13.82 6.82
N ARG A 58 -8.63 -12.53 6.98
CA ARG A 58 -8.03 -11.44 6.20
C ARG A 58 -6.73 -10.97 6.82
N VAL A 59 -5.73 -10.71 5.97
CA VAL A 59 -4.41 -10.24 6.39
C VAL A 59 -4.33 -8.72 6.24
N TYR A 60 -4.88 -7.99 7.22
CA TYR A 60 -5.02 -6.52 7.17
C TYR A 60 -3.71 -5.73 7.13
N THR A 61 -2.57 -6.38 7.33
CA THR A 61 -1.22 -5.79 7.22
C THR A 61 -0.70 -5.75 5.78
N LEU A 62 -1.38 -6.42 4.85
CA LEU A 62 -0.98 -6.57 3.46
C LEU A 62 -2.06 -6.03 2.51
N PHE A 63 -1.61 -5.61 1.33
CA PHE A 63 -2.47 -5.38 0.18
C PHE A 63 -2.20 -6.46 -0.86
N HIS A 64 -3.26 -6.99 -1.46
CA HIS A 64 -3.12 -7.85 -2.63
C HIS A 64 -2.69 -6.97 -3.80
N PRO A 65 -1.49 -7.12 -4.37
CA PRO A 65 -0.91 -6.14 -5.29
C PRO A 65 -1.74 -5.95 -6.56
N VAL A 66 -2.30 -7.03 -7.11
CA VAL A 66 -3.20 -6.96 -8.28
C VAL A 66 -4.44 -6.11 -7.97
N HIS A 67 -5.22 -6.47 -6.93
CA HIS A 67 -6.42 -5.70 -6.58
C HIS A 67 -6.10 -4.28 -6.15
N GLN A 68 -4.96 -4.05 -5.49
CA GLN A 68 -4.52 -2.73 -5.09
C GLN A 68 -4.17 -1.87 -6.30
N ARG A 69 -3.41 -2.40 -7.25
CA ARG A 69 -3.08 -1.72 -8.52
C ARG A 69 -4.35 -1.38 -9.30
N GLU A 70 -5.26 -2.34 -9.46
CA GLU A 70 -6.56 -2.12 -10.10
C GLU A 70 -7.35 -1.03 -9.38
N ALA A 71 -7.39 -1.07 -8.05
CA ALA A 71 -8.08 -0.07 -7.26
C ALA A 71 -7.43 1.32 -7.35
N MET A 72 -6.12 1.41 -7.50
CA MET A 72 -5.41 2.68 -7.67
C MET A 72 -5.62 3.25 -9.08
N ARG A 73 -5.77 2.40 -10.10
CA ARG A 73 -6.07 2.82 -11.48
C ARG A 73 -7.53 3.25 -11.66
N ALA A 74 -8.48 2.45 -11.18
CA ALA A 74 -9.92 2.71 -11.38
C ALA A 74 -10.56 3.55 -10.26
N LEU A 75 -9.88 3.70 -9.11
CA LEU A 75 -10.36 4.40 -7.92
C LEU A 75 -11.77 3.96 -7.42
N PRO A 76 -12.06 2.65 -7.28
CA PRO A 76 -13.21 2.14 -6.53
C PRO A 76 -12.95 2.17 -5.02
N CYS A 77 -13.96 1.81 -4.23
CA CYS A 77 -13.80 1.63 -2.80
C CYS A 77 -12.88 0.45 -2.47
N ALA A 78 -11.78 0.72 -1.74
CA ALA A 78 -10.79 -0.26 -1.30
C ALA A 78 -11.40 -1.48 -0.56
N THR A 79 -12.52 -1.30 0.14
CA THR A 79 -13.15 -2.38 0.90
C THR A 79 -14.17 -3.17 0.09
N CYS A 80 -15.00 -2.55 -0.73
CA CYS A 80 -16.12 -3.29 -1.35
C CYS A 80 -16.06 -3.38 -2.87
N GLY A 81 -15.04 -2.81 -3.52
CA GLY A 81 -14.89 -2.80 -4.98
C GLY A 81 -15.94 -1.96 -5.74
N ARG A 82 -17.04 -1.56 -5.08
CA ARG A 82 -18.04 -0.64 -5.64
C ARG A 82 -17.49 0.79 -5.75
N PRO A 83 -18.15 1.70 -6.50
CA PRO A 83 -17.70 3.08 -6.61
C PRO A 83 -17.42 3.73 -5.24
N ALA A 84 -16.28 4.41 -5.15
CA ALA A 84 -15.97 5.25 -4.00
C ALA A 84 -16.95 6.44 -3.91
N ASP A 85 -17.06 7.03 -2.72
CA ASP A 85 -17.92 8.20 -2.55
C ASP A 85 -17.29 9.43 -3.22
N ARG A 86 -17.91 9.91 -4.28
CA ARG A 86 -17.48 11.10 -5.05
C ARG A 86 -18.53 12.19 -4.93
N LYS A 87 -18.10 13.40 -4.55
CA LYS A 87 -18.93 14.61 -4.47
C LYS A 87 -18.17 15.80 -5.07
N ALA A 88 -18.81 16.97 -5.19
CA ALA A 88 -18.17 18.20 -5.66
C ALA A 88 -16.89 18.57 -4.87
N ALA A 89 -16.86 18.26 -3.57
CA ALA A 89 -15.69 18.47 -2.72
C ALA A 89 -14.54 17.46 -2.98
N GLY A 90 -14.75 16.42 -3.78
CA GLY A 90 -13.80 15.37 -4.09
C GLY A 90 -14.22 13.98 -3.62
N MET A 91 -13.33 13.02 -3.88
CA MET A 91 -13.48 11.61 -3.50
C MET A 91 -13.06 11.40 -2.06
N LEU A 92 -13.77 10.54 -1.33
CA LEU A 92 -13.48 10.23 0.06
C LEU A 92 -12.28 9.26 0.18
N TRP A 93 -11.31 9.64 1.00
CA TRP A 93 -10.18 8.81 1.42
C TRP A 93 -10.20 8.66 2.94
N LEU A 94 -9.85 7.47 3.41
CA LEU A 94 -9.64 7.17 4.83
C LEU A 94 -8.20 6.69 4.97
N LEU A 95 -7.37 7.47 5.66
CA LEU A 95 -5.95 7.21 5.82
C LEU A 95 -5.58 7.12 7.31
N PRO A 96 -4.63 6.25 7.70
CA PRO A 96 -4.11 6.23 9.06
C PRO A 96 -3.26 7.49 9.33
N LEU A 97 -3.22 7.93 10.60
CA LEU A 97 -2.31 8.98 11.06
C LEU A 97 -0.99 8.33 11.50
N LEU A 98 0.00 8.26 10.61
CA LEU A 98 1.26 7.56 10.91
C LEU A 98 2.23 8.36 11.79
N ASP A 99 2.18 9.70 11.72
CA ASP A 99 3.07 10.62 12.47
C ASP A 99 2.28 11.66 13.29
N GLY A 100 1.03 11.34 13.65
CA GLY A 100 0.09 12.30 14.25
C GLY A 100 -0.56 13.21 13.20
N PRO A 101 -1.49 14.10 13.60
CA PRO A 101 -2.03 15.10 12.70
C PRO A 101 -0.90 16.03 12.22
N PRO A 102 -0.96 16.54 10.98
CA PRO A 102 -0.05 17.59 10.54
C PRO A 102 -0.09 18.75 11.54
N ALA A 103 1.07 19.38 11.79
CA ALA A 103 1.15 20.56 12.64
C ALA A 103 0.14 21.62 12.14
N GLU A 104 -0.42 22.41 13.06
CA GLU A 104 -1.39 23.47 12.72
C GLU A 104 -0.86 24.32 11.55
N GLY A 105 -1.66 24.43 10.49
CA GLY A 105 -1.28 25.13 9.24
C GLY A 105 -0.68 24.27 8.13
N THR A 106 -0.38 22.99 8.38
CA THR A 106 0.08 22.06 7.34
C THR A 106 -1.12 21.48 6.58
N THR A 107 -1.10 21.55 5.25
CA THR A 107 -2.19 21.06 4.39
C THR A 107 -2.04 19.57 4.10
N TRP A 108 -3.14 18.92 3.72
CA TRP A 108 -3.13 17.52 3.24
C TRP A 108 -2.85 17.44 1.73
N GLU A 109 -2.35 18.52 1.13
CA GLU A 109 -1.98 18.56 -0.28
C GLU A 109 -0.63 17.89 -0.50
N GLY A 110 -0.52 17.08 -1.56
CA GLY A 110 0.74 16.40 -1.89
C GLY A 110 0.95 15.09 -1.11
N VAL A 111 0.02 14.73 -0.23
CA VAL A 111 0.08 13.48 0.56
C VAL A 111 0.06 12.28 -0.38
N GLN A 112 1.08 11.43 -0.25
CA GLN A 112 1.18 10.18 -0.97
C GLN A 112 0.54 9.04 -0.17
N THR A 113 -0.22 8.18 -0.86
CA THR A 113 -0.84 7.02 -0.22
C THR A 113 -0.87 5.82 -1.17
N THR A 114 -0.75 4.63 -0.59
CA THR A 114 -0.96 3.34 -1.26
C THR A 114 -2.37 2.78 -0.98
N ILE A 115 -3.17 3.46 -0.17
CA ILE A 115 -4.52 3.06 0.23
C ILE A 115 -5.53 3.70 -0.72
N PRO A 116 -6.31 2.93 -1.51
CA PRO A 116 -7.31 3.48 -2.43
C PRO A 116 -8.48 4.18 -1.70
N PRO A 117 -9.35 4.90 -2.43
CA PRO A 117 -10.45 5.65 -1.83
C PRO A 117 -11.53 4.73 -1.24
N SER A 118 -12.52 5.33 -0.56
CA SER A 118 -13.58 4.61 0.15
C SER A 118 -14.98 5.15 -0.14
N CYS A 119 -15.99 4.28 -0.05
CA CYS A 119 -17.38 4.74 0.10
C CYS A 119 -17.68 4.99 1.59
N VAL A 120 -18.67 5.83 1.90
CA VAL A 120 -18.99 6.25 3.28
C VAL A 120 -19.20 5.06 4.23
N PRO A 121 -20.06 4.05 3.91
CA PRO A 121 -20.31 2.95 4.83
C PRO A 121 -19.08 2.06 5.08
N CYS A 122 -18.17 1.95 4.11
CA CYS A 122 -16.91 1.23 4.31
C CYS A 122 -15.95 2.04 5.16
N ALA A 123 -15.85 3.36 4.93
CA ALA A 123 -15.01 4.23 5.75
C ALA A 123 -15.42 4.19 7.23
N ASP A 124 -16.72 4.21 7.53
CA ASP A 124 -17.24 4.08 8.90
C ASP A 124 -16.86 2.76 9.57
N ARG A 125 -17.03 1.65 8.85
CA ARG A 125 -16.69 0.32 9.37
C ARG A 125 -15.19 0.13 9.55
N VAL A 126 -14.38 0.62 8.62
CA VAL A 126 -12.91 0.49 8.68
C VAL A 126 -12.34 1.38 9.79
N ALA A 127 -12.82 2.61 9.92
CA ALA A 127 -12.37 3.53 10.97
C ALA A 127 -12.55 2.98 12.40
N THR A 128 -13.57 2.14 12.61
CA THR A 128 -13.90 1.56 13.92
C THR A 128 -13.37 0.13 14.10
N GLY A 129 -13.40 -0.68 13.05
CA GLY A 129 -13.09 -2.11 13.12
C GLY A 129 -11.67 -2.49 12.70
N CYS A 130 -10.95 -1.62 11.98
CA CYS A 130 -9.62 -1.96 11.48
C CYS A 130 -8.54 -1.68 12.53
N PRO A 131 -7.71 -2.67 12.90
CA PRO A 131 -6.60 -2.47 13.82
C PRO A 131 -5.66 -1.32 13.43
N TRP A 132 -5.38 -1.16 12.13
CA TRP A 132 -4.50 -0.12 11.60
C TRP A 132 -5.05 1.31 11.71
N MET A 133 -6.35 1.47 11.95
CA MET A 133 -6.97 2.79 12.11
C MET A 133 -7.13 3.20 13.59
N ARG A 134 -6.78 2.30 14.53
CA ARG A 134 -6.97 2.50 15.97
C ARG A 134 -6.07 3.59 16.54
N ASP A 135 -4.86 3.71 16.00
CA ASP A 135 -3.88 4.71 16.46
C ASP A 135 -4.15 6.13 15.94
N GLY A 136 -5.19 6.29 15.14
CA GLY A 136 -5.63 7.55 14.58
C GLY A 136 -5.87 7.44 13.08
N HIS A 137 -6.84 8.18 12.59
CA HIS A 137 -7.13 8.23 11.17
C HIS A 137 -7.67 9.60 10.76
N VAL A 138 -7.59 9.88 9.48
CA VAL A 138 -8.15 11.08 8.85
C VAL A 138 -9.11 10.68 7.75
N ARG A 139 -10.20 11.41 7.66
CA ARG A 139 -11.06 11.42 6.47
C ARG A 139 -10.77 12.67 5.69
N LEU A 140 -10.38 12.52 4.44
CA LEU A 140 -10.15 13.65 3.56
C LEU A 140 -10.94 13.49 2.26
N ARG A 141 -11.29 14.63 1.66
CA ARG A 141 -11.80 14.66 0.29
C ARG A 141 -10.75 15.24 -0.64
N ALA A 142 -10.33 14.43 -1.60
CA ALA A 142 -9.38 14.84 -2.62
C ALA A 142 -10.11 15.06 -3.96
N ARG A 143 -9.98 16.26 -4.52
CA ARG A 143 -10.55 16.56 -5.84
C ARG A 143 -9.75 15.92 -6.96
N ILE A 144 -8.44 15.84 -6.76
CA ILE A 144 -7.49 15.24 -7.70
C ILE A 144 -6.71 14.17 -6.93
N ALA A 145 -6.63 12.98 -7.53
CA ALA A 145 -5.79 11.90 -7.07
C ALA A 145 -5.10 11.30 -8.30
N GLU A 146 -3.81 11.54 -8.42
CA GLU A 146 -3.00 11.13 -9.57
C GLU A 146 -2.09 9.98 -9.15
N GLN A 147 -2.01 8.93 -9.98
CA GLN A 147 -1.04 7.86 -9.77
C GLN A 147 0.36 8.41 -10.06
N VAL A 148 1.23 8.41 -9.05
CA VAL A 148 2.57 9.00 -9.15
C VAL A 148 3.71 7.98 -9.15
N GLY A 149 3.37 6.70 -8.94
CA GLY A 149 4.36 5.63 -9.03
C GLY A 149 3.94 4.34 -8.32
N VAL A 150 4.96 3.54 -8.02
CA VAL A 150 4.87 2.29 -7.27
C VAL A 150 5.89 2.32 -6.13
N HIS A 151 5.42 2.16 -4.92
CA HIS A 151 6.19 1.92 -3.70
C HIS A 151 6.58 0.45 -3.62
N GLY A 152 7.82 0.06 -3.89
CA GLY A 152 8.20 -1.36 -3.88
C GLY A 152 9.61 -1.70 -3.43
N THR A 153 9.95 -2.98 -3.64
CA THR A 153 11.25 -3.54 -3.26
C THR A 153 12.32 -2.98 -4.16
N LEU A 154 13.25 -2.24 -3.56
CA LEU A 154 14.49 -1.88 -4.22
C LEU A 154 15.49 -3.01 -3.98
N TYR A 155 15.84 -3.73 -5.04
CA TYR A 155 16.90 -4.73 -4.99
C TYR A 155 18.25 -4.04 -5.12
N SER A 156 19.21 -4.48 -4.30
CA SER A 156 20.57 -3.96 -4.36
C SER A 156 21.23 -4.27 -5.70
N ARG A 157 21.94 -3.27 -6.22
CA ARG A 157 22.77 -3.41 -7.41
C ARG A 157 23.88 -4.43 -7.14
N ALA A 158 23.91 -5.55 -7.86
CA ALA A 158 25.02 -6.50 -7.73
C ALA A 158 26.32 -5.85 -8.23
N GLU A 159 27.37 -5.80 -7.40
CA GLU A 159 28.62 -5.08 -7.73
C GLU A 159 29.54 -5.83 -8.70
N GLN A 160 29.37 -7.12 -8.99
CA GLN A 160 30.31 -7.90 -9.81
C GLN A 160 29.66 -8.71 -10.95
N PRO A 161 30.26 -8.72 -12.16
CA PRO A 161 30.00 -9.75 -13.16
C PRO A 161 30.93 -10.95 -12.88
N GLY A 162 30.37 -12.04 -12.35
CA GLY A 162 31.04 -13.33 -12.22
C GLY A 162 30.13 -14.43 -12.77
N PRO A 163 30.67 -15.49 -13.39
CA PRO A 163 29.87 -16.60 -13.90
C PRO A 163 29.49 -17.50 -12.73
N ASP A 164 28.58 -17.04 -11.89
CA ASP A 164 27.77 -17.95 -11.09
C ASP A 164 26.47 -17.25 -10.72
N LEU A 165 25.42 -17.78 -11.30
CA LEU A 165 24.08 -17.24 -11.32
C LEU A 165 23.32 -17.80 -10.12
N ASP A 166 23.77 -17.43 -8.91
CA ASP A 166 23.06 -17.79 -7.67
C ASP A 166 23.31 -16.74 -6.58
N LEU A 167 22.62 -15.60 -6.71
CA LEU A 167 22.52 -14.64 -5.63
C LEU A 167 21.05 -14.38 -5.36
N THR A 168 20.45 -15.28 -4.58
CA THR A 168 19.20 -15.01 -3.86
C THR A 168 19.47 -13.90 -2.84
N LEU A 169 19.44 -12.63 -3.28
CA LEU A 169 19.57 -11.48 -2.39
C LEU A 169 18.25 -11.31 -1.62
N PRO A 170 18.27 -11.16 -0.28
CA PRO A 170 17.05 -10.93 0.48
C PRO A 170 16.43 -9.59 0.05
N PRO A 171 15.12 -9.54 -0.26
CA PRO A 171 14.47 -8.32 -0.68
C PRO A 171 14.49 -7.29 0.44
N ARG A 172 14.77 -6.02 0.13
CA ARG A 172 14.43 -4.88 1.00
C ARG A 172 13.12 -4.23 0.52
N ARG A 173 12.01 -4.82 0.98
CA ARG A 173 10.59 -4.34 1.10
C ARG A 173 9.64 -4.21 -0.11
N GLU A 174 8.60 -5.04 -0.11
CA GLU A 174 7.32 -5.14 -0.87
C GLU A 174 6.77 -3.98 -1.75
N GLY A 175 6.33 -4.36 -2.98
CA GLY A 175 5.64 -3.57 -4.04
C GLY A 175 4.16 -3.19 -3.82
N ARG A 176 3.79 -1.93 -4.04
CA ARG A 176 2.46 -1.30 -3.83
C ARG A 176 2.31 -0.05 -4.71
N SER A 177 1.26 0.14 -5.51
CA SER A 177 1.06 1.43 -6.24
C SER A 177 0.82 2.61 -5.30
N CYS A 178 1.28 3.81 -5.62
CA CYS A 178 1.00 5.03 -4.85
C CYS A 178 0.35 6.14 -5.70
N VAL A 179 -0.54 6.91 -5.07
CA VAL A 179 -1.11 8.15 -5.63
C VAL A 179 -0.73 9.33 -4.76
N VAL A 180 -0.66 10.52 -5.37
CA VAL A 180 -0.69 11.80 -4.64
C VAL A 180 -2.13 12.28 -4.60
N ALA A 181 -2.64 12.48 -3.38
CA ALA A 181 -3.93 13.13 -3.16
C ALA A 181 -3.74 14.65 -2.97
N ARG A 182 -4.57 15.44 -3.66
CA ARG A 182 -4.73 16.89 -3.38
C ARG A 182 -6.11 17.12 -2.77
N GLY A 183 -6.15 17.35 -1.46
CA GLY A 183 -7.39 17.53 -0.70
C GLY A 183 -7.46 18.86 0.03
N HIS A 184 -8.65 19.48 0.02
CA HIS A 184 -8.90 20.77 0.67
C HIS A 184 -9.62 20.65 2.03
N HIS A 185 -10.19 19.48 2.34
CA HIS A 185 -10.90 19.26 3.60
C HIS A 185 -10.49 17.94 4.22
N ALA A 186 -9.94 18.01 5.43
CA ALA A 186 -9.57 16.88 6.25
C ALA A 186 -10.25 16.99 7.62
N GLN A 187 -10.77 15.88 8.11
CA GLN A 187 -11.32 15.73 9.45
C GLN A 187 -10.46 14.71 10.19
N PRO A 188 -9.39 15.15 10.89
CA PRO A 188 -8.58 14.27 11.70
C PRO A 188 -9.36 13.82 12.94
N ARG A 189 -9.17 12.58 13.36
CA ARG A 189 -9.58 12.10 14.69
C ARG A 189 -8.34 11.64 15.46
N PRO A 190 -7.86 12.42 16.44
CA PRO A 190 -6.68 12.08 17.23
C PRO A 190 -6.94 10.94 18.23
N ARG A 191 -5.84 10.38 18.72
CA ARG A 191 -5.75 9.43 19.84
C ARG A 191 -6.29 10.06 21.13
N GLY A 192 -6.76 9.25 22.08
CA GLY A 192 -6.84 9.69 23.48
C GLY A 192 -5.44 10.06 23.99
N ASP A 193 -5.34 11.19 24.69
CA ASP A 193 -4.10 11.92 25.00
C ASP A 193 -2.92 11.08 25.49
N HIS A 194 -1.76 11.18 24.80
CA HIS A 194 -0.41 11.01 25.37
C HIS A 194 0.64 11.86 24.61
N GLY A 195 1.10 12.94 25.26
CA GLY A 195 2.36 13.71 25.14
C GLY A 195 3.08 13.88 23.77
N ALA A 196 3.22 15.14 23.33
CA ALA A 196 3.91 15.54 22.10
C ALA A 196 5.40 15.90 22.31
N GLY A 197 6.26 15.50 21.35
CA GLY A 197 7.64 15.98 21.16
C GLY A 197 7.83 16.52 19.72
N PRO A 198 8.89 17.30 19.43
CA PRO A 198 8.99 18.08 18.19
C PRO A 198 9.29 17.25 16.93
N ALA A 199 8.65 17.62 15.81
CA ALA A 199 8.56 16.84 14.57
C ALA A 199 9.57 17.23 13.47
N GLN A 200 10.07 16.21 12.76
CA GLN A 200 10.87 16.28 11.52
C GLN A 200 9.96 16.24 10.26
N PRO A 201 10.45 16.67 9.08
CA PRO A 201 9.68 16.65 7.83
C PRO A 201 9.20 15.23 7.46
N GLN A 202 7.93 15.13 7.05
CA GLN A 202 7.20 13.89 6.78
C GLN A 202 7.83 13.10 5.63
N ARG A 203 8.69 12.15 5.98
CA ARG A 203 9.06 11.03 5.12
C ARG A 203 8.17 9.86 5.52
N PHE A 204 7.39 9.32 4.58
CA PHE A 204 6.71 8.03 4.72
C PHE A 204 7.76 6.92 4.87
N SER A 205 8.33 6.78 6.06
CA SER A 205 9.25 5.71 6.43
C SER A 205 8.44 4.67 7.19
N HIS A 206 7.94 3.66 6.50
CA HIS A 206 7.41 2.49 7.19
C HIS A 206 8.53 1.51 7.51
N CYS A 207 9.08 1.59 8.73
CA CYS A 207 9.86 0.54 9.39
C CYS A 207 9.06 -0.79 9.33
N GLY A 208 9.55 -1.89 8.74
CA GLY A 208 10.69 -2.65 9.21
C GLY A 208 10.21 -3.72 10.18
N HIS A 209 9.87 -4.90 9.66
CA HIS A 209 9.71 -6.10 10.48
C HIS A 209 11.05 -6.39 11.15
N HIS A 210 11.11 -6.34 12.49
CA HIS A 210 12.11 -7.08 13.23
C HIS A 210 11.61 -8.53 13.30
N PRO A 211 12.38 -9.53 12.85
CA PRO A 211 12.06 -10.92 13.16
C PRO A 211 12.12 -11.13 14.68
N PRO A 212 11.28 -12.01 15.26
CA PRO A 212 11.38 -12.34 16.67
C PRO A 212 12.74 -13.01 16.94
N ASP A 213 13.42 -12.49 17.95
CA ASP A 213 14.64 -13.08 18.51
C ASP A 213 14.22 -14.40 19.20
N ASN A 214 14.64 -15.54 18.65
CA ASN A 214 14.41 -16.84 19.27
C ASN A 214 15.44 -17.02 20.40
N ARG A 215 14.97 -16.93 21.64
CA ARG A 215 15.59 -17.57 22.81
C ARG A 215 14.69 -18.65 23.35
#